data_AF-A0A1A7KJB0-F1
#
_entry.id   AF-A0A1A7KJB0-F1
#
_cell.length_a   1.000
_cell.length_b   1.000
_cell.length_c   1.000
_cell.angle_alpha   90.00
_cell.angle_beta   90.00
_cell.angle_gamma   90.00
#
_symmetry.space_group_name_H-M   'P 1'
#
loop_
_entity.id
_entity.type
_entity.pdbx_description
1 polymer ?
#
loop_
_entity_poly.entity_id
_entity_poly.type
_entity_poly.pdbx_seq_one_letter_code
_entity_poly.pdbx_strand_id
1 'polypeptide(L)'
;MPKKIKIHQTVSIYSNHEESAKTSNFLNEGQIVDFNREKRRNGINWMEIYLDNEKKYIKKDFSKIFILKEGKLADNSCNVLFWESNDNENYKFDDIFSPVQNEANSLEEIEIRRIYDDGKKEKWIRLYYDKENANVYKTVLYKKDKITISAEKINFLEVFSDKKTGYILSDVSYDETKDWWMMPLIILIISLVTIGIFIAVLLTGWIVVGPILLIPGFIVAIVVIVFMQIFIAIVSAIFKSIRKRF
;
A
#
# COMPACT_ATOMS: atom_id res chain seq x y z
N MET A 1 0.18 4.19 -14.64
CA MET A 1 -1.21 3.84 -14.34
C MET A 1 -1.89 5.04 -13.70
N PRO A 2 -3.14 5.36 -14.08
CA PRO A 2 -3.94 6.32 -13.33
C PRO A 2 -4.07 5.79 -11.91
N LYS A 3 -3.81 6.67 -10.93
CA LYS A 3 -3.99 6.31 -9.53
C LYS A 3 -5.47 6.40 -9.23
N LYS A 4 -6.01 5.47 -8.44
CA LYS A 4 -7.40 5.51 -8.01
C LYS A 4 -7.50 6.03 -6.60
N ILE A 5 -8.62 6.66 -6.27
CA ILE A 5 -8.94 7.07 -4.90
C ILE A 5 -10.31 6.50 -4.51
N LYS A 6 -10.43 6.00 -3.28
CA LYS A 6 -11.69 5.64 -2.65
C LYS A 6 -12.15 6.80 -1.76
N ILE A 7 -13.45 7.08 -1.79
CA ILE A 7 -14.09 8.10 -0.98
C ILE A 7 -14.66 7.42 0.28
N HIS A 8 -14.29 7.92 1.46
CA HIS A 8 -14.75 7.43 2.77
C HIS A 8 -15.81 8.33 3.39
N GLN A 9 -15.85 9.60 3.00
CA GLN A 9 -16.85 10.56 3.43
C GLN A 9 -17.23 11.42 2.25
N THR A 10 -18.44 11.96 2.23
CA THR A 10 -18.92 12.77 1.12
C THR A 10 -17.98 13.95 0.83
N VAL A 11 -17.57 14.09 -0.44
CA VAL A 11 -16.65 15.14 -0.90
C VAL A 11 -17.31 15.97 -2.00
N SER A 12 -17.27 17.30 -1.88
CA SER A 12 -17.75 18.21 -2.91
C SER A 12 -16.86 18.19 -4.16
N ILE A 13 -17.49 18.17 -5.33
CA ILE A 13 -16.82 18.25 -6.63
C ILE A 13 -16.86 19.69 -7.14
N TYR A 14 -15.71 20.21 -7.53
CA TYR A 14 -15.52 21.55 -8.05
C TYR A 14 -15.21 21.53 -9.54
N SER A 15 -15.74 22.50 -10.29
CA SER A 15 -15.44 22.67 -11.72
C SER A 15 -14.00 23.17 -11.97
N ASN A 16 -13.42 23.90 -11.01
CA ASN A 16 -12.05 24.41 -11.04
C ASN A 16 -11.40 24.31 -9.64
N HIS A 17 -10.07 24.38 -9.59
CA HIS A 17 -9.27 24.31 -8.34
C HIS A 17 -9.27 25.62 -7.53
N GLU A 18 -10.45 26.21 -7.32
CA GLU A 18 -10.67 27.47 -6.59
C GLU A 18 -11.85 27.32 -5.62
N GLU A 19 -11.79 27.96 -4.45
CA GLU A 19 -12.85 27.79 -3.43
C GLU A 19 -14.20 28.38 -3.85
N SER A 20 -14.18 29.47 -4.62
CA SER A 20 -15.36 30.10 -5.19
C SER A 20 -15.90 29.37 -6.42
N ALA A 21 -15.22 28.31 -6.88
CA ALA A 21 -15.68 27.56 -8.04
C ALA A 21 -17.02 26.88 -7.73
N LYS A 22 -17.89 26.86 -8.73
CA LYS A 22 -19.22 26.23 -8.63
C LYS A 22 -19.06 24.76 -8.24
N THR A 23 -19.68 24.37 -7.13
CA THR A 23 -19.88 22.97 -6.77
C THR A 23 -21.11 22.47 -7.51
N SER A 24 -20.94 21.40 -8.28
CA SER A 24 -22.03 20.87 -9.12
C SER A 24 -22.59 19.56 -8.60
N ASN A 25 -21.77 18.78 -7.87
CA ASN A 25 -22.14 17.44 -7.42
C ASN A 25 -21.25 17.00 -6.25
N PHE A 26 -21.54 15.84 -5.67
CA PHE A 26 -20.77 15.24 -4.58
C PHE A 26 -20.32 13.82 -4.96
N LEU A 27 -19.15 13.44 -4.45
CA LEU A 27 -18.77 12.04 -4.37
C LEU A 27 -19.24 11.47 -3.04
N ASN A 28 -19.88 10.31 -3.08
CA ASN A 28 -20.40 9.61 -1.91
C ASN A 28 -19.40 8.57 -1.38
N GLU A 29 -19.58 8.16 -0.13
CA GLU A 29 -18.82 7.08 0.49
C GLU A 29 -18.88 5.80 -0.37
N GLY A 30 -17.75 5.11 -0.47
CA GLY A 30 -17.58 3.89 -1.25
C GLY A 30 -17.20 4.12 -2.72
N GLN A 31 -17.42 5.31 -3.28
CA GLN A 31 -17.09 5.58 -4.68
C GLN A 31 -15.58 5.55 -4.92
N ILE A 32 -15.17 4.94 -6.05
CA ILE A 32 -13.79 4.89 -6.51
C ILE A 32 -13.70 5.71 -7.79
N VAL A 33 -12.79 6.68 -7.83
CA VAL A 33 -12.60 7.58 -8.98
C VAL A 33 -11.14 7.62 -9.41
N ASP A 34 -10.93 7.88 -10.70
CA ASP A 34 -9.59 8.04 -11.25
C ASP A 34 -9.01 9.41 -10.89
N PHE A 35 -7.78 9.40 -10.41
CA PHE A 35 -7.02 10.55 -9.97
C PHE A 35 -5.76 10.72 -10.84
N ASN A 36 -5.54 11.95 -11.28
CA ASN A 36 -4.43 12.31 -12.17
C ASN A 36 -3.24 12.86 -11.39
N ARG A 37 -3.41 14.05 -10.78
CA ARG A 37 -2.32 14.82 -10.17
C ARG A 37 -2.81 15.73 -9.05
N GLU A 38 -1.89 16.09 -8.15
CA GLU A 38 -2.12 17.07 -7.10
C GLU A 38 -1.71 18.47 -7.58
N LYS A 39 -2.48 19.49 -7.19
CA LYS A 39 -2.16 20.90 -7.46
C LYS A 39 -2.30 21.70 -6.17
N ARG A 40 -1.33 22.57 -5.88
CA ARG A 40 -1.46 23.52 -4.77
C ARG A 40 -1.80 24.90 -5.29
N ARG A 41 -2.90 25.49 -4.81
CA ARG A 41 -3.32 26.87 -5.11
C ARG A 41 -3.90 27.51 -3.86
N ASN A 42 -3.50 28.75 -3.57
CA ASN A 42 -3.99 29.55 -2.44
C ASN A 42 -3.92 28.79 -1.09
N GLY A 43 -2.83 28.05 -0.87
CA GLY A 43 -2.64 27.24 0.34
C GLY A 43 -3.38 25.90 0.37
N ILE A 44 -4.30 25.65 -0.57
CA ILE A 44 -5.13 24.44 -0.62
C ILE A 44 -4.52 23.43 -1.59
N ASN A 45 -4.50 22.17 -1.18
CA ASN A 45 -4.13 21.05 -2.03
C ASN A 45 -5.39 20.50 -2.72
N TRP A 46 -5.39 20.54 -4.04
CA TRP A 46 -6.44 20.06 -4.91
C TRP A 46 -6.00 18.77 -5.58
N MET A 47 -6.96 17.90 -5.85
CA MET A 47 -6.76 16.68 -6.62
C MET A 47 -7.60 16.76 -7.89
N GLU A 48 -6.94 16.60 -9.03
CA GLU A 48 -7.57 16.53 -10.35
C GLU A 48 -8.09 15.09 -10.54
N ILE A 49 -9.40 14.94 -10.70
CA ILE A 49 -10.08 13.66 -10.91
C ILE A 49 -10.78 13.64 -12.27
N TYR A 50 -11.03 12.44 -12.79
CA TYR A 50 -11.85 12.23 -13.98
C TYR A 50 -13.20 11.63 -13.61
N LEU A 51 -14.28 12.30 -14.03
CA LEU A 51 -15.65 11.83 -13.91
C LEU A 51 -16.29 11.96 -15.29
N ASP A 52 -16.81 10.87 -15.84
CA ASP A 52 -17.43 10.82 -17.16
C ASP A 52 -16.55 11.44 -18.28
N ASN A 53 -15.25 11.17 -18.23
CA ASN A 53 -14.20 11.73 -19.09
C ASN A 53 -14.00 13.26 -18.98
N GLU A 54 -14.66 13.94 -18.03
CA GLU A 54 -14.43 15.34 -17.73
C GLU A 54 -13.47 15.53 -16.55
N LYS A 55 -12.64 16.57 -16.64
CA LYS A 55 -11.75 16.98 -15.55
C LYS A 55 -12.55 17.72 -14.48
N LYS A 56 -12.48 17.24 -13.25
CA LYS A 56 -13.05 17.88 -12.07
C LYS A 56 -12.01 17.95 -10.96
N TYR A 57 -12.34 18.67 -9.89
CA TYR A 57 -11.42 18.88 -8.78
C TYR A 57 -12.09 18.58 -7.44
N ILE A 58 -11.32 17.99 -6.53
CA ILE A 58 -11.71 17.83 -5.12
C ILE A 58 -10.61 18.41 -4.23
N LYS A 59 -10.99 18.86 -3.02
CA LYS A 59 -10.01 19.23 -2.01
C LYS A 59 -9.38 17.96 -1.44
N LYS A 60 -8.06 17.97 -1.29
CA LYS A 60 -7.32 16.86 -0.69
C LYS A 60 -7.55 16.84 0.81
N ASP A 61 -8.19 15.79 1.29
CA ASP A 61 -8.43 15.56 2.71
C ASP A 61 -8.32 14.06 2.99
N PHE A 62 -7.19 13.65 3.58
CA PHE A 62 -6.92 12.23 3.88
C PHE A 62 -7.85 11.64 4.94
N SER A 63 -8.63 12.45 5.65
CA SER A 63 -9.70 11.94 6.52
C SER A 63 -10.92 11.46 5.72
N LYS A 64 -11.07 11.93 4.47
CA LYS A 64 -12.22 11.66 3.61
C LYS A 64 -11.91 10.78 2.41
N ILE A 65 -10.63 10.64 2.06
CA ILE A 65 -10.20 9.90 0.87
C ILE A 65 -9.03 8.99 1.18
N PHE A 66 -8.94 7.89 0.45
CA PHE A 66 -7.79 7.00 0.46
C PHE A 66 -7.28 6.78 -0.95
N ILE A 67 -5.97 6.95 -1.14
CA ILE A 67 -5.33 6.66 -2.43
C ILE A 67 -5.05 5.16 -2.48
N LEU A 68 -5.64 4.47 -3.45
CA LEU A 68 -5.47 3.03 -3.61
C LEU A 68 -3.99 2.70 -3.75
N LYS A 69 -3.51 1.73 -2.97
CA LYS A 69 -2.13 1.25 -3.01
C LYS A 69 -2.09 -0.10 -3.72
N GLU A 70 -1.40 -0.15 -4.85
CA GLU A 70 -1.17 -1.39 -5.59
C GLU A 70 0.14 -2.03 -5.12
N GLY A 71 0.04 -3.28 -4.69
CA GLY A 71 1.17 -4.07 -4.23
C GLY A 71 1.09 -5.53 -4.67
N LYS A 72 2.14 -6.27 -4.35
CA LYS A 72 2.17 -7.73 -4.45
C LYS A 72 2.37 -8.32 -3.07
N LEU A 73 1.66 -9.39 -2.75
CA LEU A 73 1.82 -10.09 -1.49
C LEU A 73 3.26 -10.60 -1.34
N ALA A 74 3.91 -10.27 -0.22
CA ALA A 74 5.26 -10.75 0.10
C ALA A 74 5.22 -11.98 1.02
N ASP A 75 4.16 -12.11 1.83
CA ASP A 75 3.89 -13.30 2.62
C ASP A 75 3.60 -14.53 1.75
N ASN A 76 3.75 -15.73 2.32
CA ASN A 76 3.49 -16.98 1.59
C ASN A 76 2.02 -17.13 1.22
N SER A 77 1.12 -16.84 2.16
CA SER A 77 -0.31 -16.75 1.87
C SER A 77 -1.07 -15.94 2.90
N CYS A 78 -2.23 -15.42 2.51
CA CYS A 78 -3.19 -14.82 3.42
C CYS A 78 -4.63 -15.10 2.98
N ASN A 79 -5.53 -15.27 3.95
CA ASN A 79 -6.95 -15.38 3.69
C ASN A 79 -7.54 -13.99 3.47
N VAL A 80 -8.34 -13.87 2.41
CA VAL A 80 -9.20 -12.72 2.15
C VAL A 80 -10.61 -13.11 2.52
N LEU A 81 -11.20 -12.32 3.39
CA LEU A 81 -12.58 -12.41 3.79
C LEU A 81 -13.43 -11.49 2.93
N PHE A 82 -14.59 -11.96 2.51
CA PHE A 82 -15.58 -11.14 1.84
C PHE A 82 -16.97 -11.47 2.37
N TRP A 83 -17.93 -10.56 2.18
CA TRP A 83 -19.33 -10.82 2.47
C TRP A 83 -20.25 -10.17 1.45
N GLU A 84 -21.48 -10.67 1.41
CA GLU A 84 -22.63 -10.04 0.76
C GLU A 84 -23.79 -9.97 1.76
N SER A 85 -24.48 -8.82 1.81
CA SER A 85 -25.64 -8.66 2.68
C SER A 85 -26.84 -9.41 2.13
N ASN A 86 -27.59 -10.10 2.99
CA ASN A 86 -28.78 -10.86 2.58
C ASN A 86 -30.01 -9.96 2.36
N ASP A 87 -30.05 -8.80 3.02
CA ASP A 87 -31.15 -7.83 3.04
C ASP A 87 -30.92 -6.60 2.14
N ASN A 88 -29.82 -6.58 1.36
CA ASN A 88 -29.33 -5.42 0.60
C ASN A 88 -29.00 -4.18 1.44
N GLU A 89 -28.88 -4.29 2.76
CA GLU A 89 -28.34 -3.23 3.59
C GLU A 89 -26.83 -3.08 3.39
N ASN A 90 -26.33 -1.87 3.62
CA ASN A 90 -24.92 -1.54 3.47
C ASN A 90 -24.23 -1.57 4.82
N TYR A 91 -24.06 -2.77 5.36
CA TYR A 91 -23.35 -3.00 6.62
C TYR A 91 -21.86 -2.71 6.49
N LYS A 92 -21.27 -2.13 7.53
CA LYS A 92 -19.82 -2.01 7.66
C LYS A 92 -19.25 -3.33 8.20
N PHE A 93 -17.95 -3.54 7.99
CA PHE A 93 -17.24 -4.72 8.51
C PHE A 93 -17.51 -4.96 10.00
N ASP A 94 -17.50 -3.89 10.81
CA ASP A 94 -17.66 -3.98 12.27
C ASP A 94 -19.12 -4.27 12.70
N ASP A 95 -20.08 -4.13 11.78
CA ASP A 95 -21.49 -4.50 12.00
C ASP A 95 -21.71 -5.99 11.77
N ILE A 96 -20.87 -6.63 10.94
CA ILE A 96 -20.99 -8.05 10.56
C ILE A 96 -20.09 -8.95 11.40
N PHE A 97 -18.84 -8.53 11.62
CA PHE A 97 -17.82 -9.36 12.23
C PHE A 97 -17.47 -8.87 13.63
N SER A 98 -17.58 -9.78 14.60
CA SER A 98 -17.16 -9.55 15.99
C SER A 98 -16.05 -10.52 16.38
N PRO A 99 -15.01 -10.06 17.12
CA PRO A 99 -13.99 -10.95 17.68
C PRO A 99 -14.50 -11.73 18.91
N VAL A 100 -15.66 -11.37 19.46
CA VAL A 100 -16.27 -12.00 20.62
C VAL A 100 -17.59 -12.65 20.21
N GLN A 101 -17.79 -13.90 20.65
CA GLN A 101 -19.04 -14.61 20.48
C GLN A 101 -20.13 -13.93 21.31
N ASN A 102 -21.20 -13.43 20.67
CA ASN A 102 -22.40 -12.97 21.37
C ASN A 102 -23.38 -14.14 21.55
N GLU A 103 -24.05 -14.19 22.70
CA GLU A 103 -24.96 -15.30 23.05
C GLU A 103 -26.31 -15.25 22.32
N ALA A 104 -26.59 -14.19 21.55
CA ALA A 104 -27.85 -14.00 20.83
C ALA A 104 -27.74 -14.41 19.35
N ASN A 105 -28.49 -15.44 18.98
CA ASN A 105 -28.69 -16.01 17.63
C ASN A 105 -27.47 -16.59 16.90
N SER A 106 -27.74 -17.28 15.78
CA SER A 106 -26.88 -18.25 15.10
C SER A 106 -25.59 -17.66 14.52
N LEU A 107 -24.63 -17.40 15.40
CA LEU A 107 -23.30 -16.97 14.99
C LEU A 107 -22.52 -18.13 14.39
N GLU A 108 -22.03 -17.93 13.17
CA GLU A 108 -21.03 -18.79 12.56
C GLU A 108 -19.63 -18.27 12.85
N GLU A 109 -18.67 -19.18 13.00
CA GLU A 109 -17.27 -18.86 13.22
C GLU A 109 -16.51 -18.93 11.89
N ILE A 110 -15.74 -17.88 11.59
CA ILE A 110 -14.80 -17.89 10.48
C ILE A 110 -13.38 -17.55 10.94
N GLU A 111 -12.44 -18.36 10.48
CA GLU A 111 -11.02 -18.17 10.76
C GLU A 111 -10.27 -17.54 9.57
N ILE A 112 -9.63 -16.41 9.84
CA ILE A 112 -8.75 -15.70 8.91
C ILE A 112 -7.31 -15.99 9.31
N ARG A 113 -6.55 -16.55 8.37
CA ARG A 113 -5.16 -16.98 8.55
C ARG A 113 -4.23 -16.18 7.65
N ARG A 114 -2.98 -16.07 8.11
CA ARG A 114 -1.84 -15.56 7.35
C ARG A 114 -0.63 -16.44 7.65
N ILE A 115 0.13 -16.77 6.61
CA ILE A 115 1.39 -17.51 6.70
C ILE A 115 2.52 -16.59 6.26
N TYR A 116 3.47 -16.31 7.16
CA TYR A 116 4.59 -15.41 6.89
C TYR A 116 5.52 -15.96 5.79
N ASP A 117 6.37 -15.11 5.22
CA ASP A 117 7.29 -15.46 4.12
C ASP A 117 8.23 -16.64 4.45
N ASP A 118 8.57 -16.84 5.72
CA ASP A 118 9.39 -17.98 6.17
C ASP A 118 8.63 -19.32 6.25
N GLY A 119 7.28 -19.28 6.14
CA GLY A 119 6.38 -20.43 6.25
C GLY A 119 6.35 -21.09 7.63
N LYS A 120 7.11 -20.56 8.60
CA LYS A 120 7.30 -21.14 9.93
C LYS A 120 6.44 -20.48 10.98
N LYS A 121 5.98 -19.26 10.71
CA LYS A 121 5.06 -18.54 11.56
C LYS A 121 3.70 -18.46 10.87
N GLU A 122 2.66 -18.53 11.68
CA GLU A 122 1.29 -18.27 11.27
C GLU A 122 0.63 -17.32 12.26
N LYS A 123 -0.31 -16.52 11.76
CA LYS A 123 -1.18 -15.69 12.59
C LYS A 123 -2.61 -15.94 12.14
N TRP A 124 -3.49 -16.10 13.10
CA TRP A 124 -4.91 -16.28 12.84
C TRP A 124 -5.77 -15.48 13.82
N ILE A 125 -6.97 -15.14 13.38
CA ILE A 125 -8.02 -14.56 14.20
C ILE A 125 -9.34 -15.28 13.88
N ARG A 126 -10.15 -15.47 14.90
CA ARG A 126 -11.51 -15.98 14.79
C ARG A 126 -12.46 -14.79 14.83
N LEU A 127 -13.39 -14.77 13.89
CA LEU A 127 -14.47 -13.80 13.85
C LEU A 127 -15.79 -14.54 13.86
N TYR A 128 -16.77 -13.96 14.52
CA TYR A 128 -18.14 -14.43 14.58
C TYR A 128 -19.01 -13.49 13.76
N TYR A 129 -19.93 -14.06 12.98
CA TYR A 129 -20.90 -13.30 12.19
C TYR A 129 -22.26 -13.98 12.20
N ASP A 130 -23.32 -13.21 11.99
CA ASP A 130 -24.67 -13.74 11.84
C ASP A 130 -24.93 -14.11 10.37
N LYS A 131 -25.15 -15.40 10.12
CA LYS A 131 -25.46 -15.94 8.79
C LYS A 131 -26.79 -15.45 8.24
N GLU A 132 -27.71 -14.99 9.10
CA GLU A 132 -28.98 -14.42 8.65
C GLU A 132 -28.76 -13.06 7.97
N ASN A 133 -27.75 -12.31 8.42
CA ASN A 133 -27.47 -10.96 7.92
C ASN A 133 -26.52 -10.96 6.72
N ALA A 134 -25.53 -11.88 6.68
CA ALA A 134 -24.52 -11.88 5.63
C ALA A 134 -24.06 -13.28 5.20
N ASN A 135 -23.88 -13.45 3.88
CA ASN A 135 -23.19 -14.59 3.31
C ASN A 135 -21.69 -14.30 3.23
N VAL A 136 -20.89 -15.08 3.94
CA VAL A 136 -19.44 -14.88 4.04
C VAL A 136 -18.69 -15.90 3.21
N TYR A 137 -17.69 -15.43 2.45
CA TYR A 137 -16.84 -16.28 1.61
C TYR A 137 -15.37 -15.93 1.79
N LYS A 138 -14.52 -16.94 1.60
CA LYS A 138 -13.09 -16.87 1.87
C LYS A 138 -12.28 -17.34 0.66
N THR A 139 -11.28 -16.56 0.31
CA THR A 139 -10.30 -16.90 -0.73
C THR A 139 -8.90 -16.83 -0.13
N VAL A 140 -7.94 -17.54 -0.73
CA VAL A 140 -6.53 -17.48 -0.33
C VAL A 140 -5.76 -16.74 -1.41
N LEU A 141 -5.01 -15.71 -1.00
CA LEU A 141 -3.98 -15.10 -1.82
C LEU A 141 -2.65 -15.74 -1.49
N TYR A 142 -1.82 -15.93 -2.51
CA TYR A 142 -0.49 -16.48 -2.41
C TYR A 142 0.57 -15.43 -2.72
N LYS A 143 1.82 -15.73 -2.34
CA LYS A 143 2.96 -14.87 -2.60
C LYS A 143 3.00 -14.41 -4.05
N LYS A 144 3.25 -13.11 -4.25
CA LYS A 144 3.26 -12.37 -5.53
C LYS A 144 1.89 -12.08 -6.13
N ASP A 145 0.79 -12.55 -5.55
CA ASP A 145 -0.54 -12.15 -5.99
C ASP A 145 -0.72 -10.65 -5.83
N LYS A 146 -1.42 -10.05 -6.79
CA LYS A 146 -1.67 -8.61 -6.79
C LYS A 146 -2.72 -8.26 -5.75
N ILE A 147 -2.44 -7.25 -4.94
CA ILE A 147 -3.38 -6.69 -3.99
C ILE A 147 -3.56 -5.20 -4.25
N THR A 148 -4.79 -4.74 -4.14
CA THR A 148 -5.12 -3.31 -4.20
C THR A 148 -5.72 -2.91 -2.88
N ILE A 149 -4.97 -2.21 -2.04
CA ILE A 149 -5.44 -1.76 -0.73
C ILE A 149 -6.27 -0.51 -0.94
N SER A 150 -7.48 -0.49 -0.38
CA SER A 150 -8.47 0.58 -0.52
C SER A 150 -8.82 1.28 0.79
N ALA A 151 -8.46 0.70 1.94
CA ALA A 151 -8.54 1.34 3.25
C ALA A 151 -7.65 0.62 4.28
N GLU A 152 -7.23 1.34 5.32
CA GLU A 152 -6.49 0.78 6.46
C GLU A 152 -7.37 0.89 7.71
N LYS A 153 -7.70 -0.24 8.33
CA LYS A 153 -8.28 -0.31 9.68
C LYS A 153 -7.23 -0.88 10.64
N ILE A 154 -7.46 -0.71 11.94
CA ILE A 154 -6.51 -1.09 13.00
C ILE A 154 -6.08 -2.57 12.85
N ASN A 155 -7.04 -3.48 12.73
CA ASN A 155 -6.78 -4.92 12.68
C ASN A 155 -6.87 -5.53 11.26
N PHE A 156 -7.41 -4.79 10.30
CA PHE A 156 -7.69 -5.29 8.95
C PHE A 156 -7.32 -4.27 7.87
N LEU A 157 -6.85 -4.77 6.73
CA LEU A 157 -6.75 -3.99 5.50
C LEU A 157 -7.93 -4.32 4.61
N GLU A 158 -8.56 -3.27 4.08
CA GLU A 158 -9.55 -3.41 3.03
C GLU A 158 -8.83 -3.56 1.69
N VAL A 159 -9.17 -4.61 0.95
CA VAL A 159 -8.59 -4.94 -0.36
C VAL A 159 -9.66 -5.02 -1.42
N PHE A 160 -9.36 -4.50 -2.60
CA PHE A 160 -10.22 -4.59 -3.77
C PHE A 160 -9.78 -5.76 -4.65
N SER A 161 -10.65 -6.76 -4.81
CA SER A 161 -10.40 -7.96 -5.61
C SER A 161 -11.67 -8.29 -6.41
N ASP A 162 -11.53 -8.48 -7.72
CA ASP A 162 -12.62 -8.87 -8.63
C ASP A 162 -13.91 -8.03 -8.50
N LYS A 163 -13.74 -6.71 -8.35
CA LYS A 163 -14.82 -5.71 -8.17
C LYS A 163 -15.56 -5.79 -6.82
N LYS A 164 -15.10 -6.64 -5.90
CA LYS A 164 -15.64 -6.74 -4.55
C LYS A 164 -14.62 -6.22 -3.53
N THR A 165 -15.15 -5.77 -2.41
CA THR A 165 -14.35 -5.31 -1.28
C THR A 165 -14.15 -6.49 -0.32
N GLY A 166 -12.90 -6.87 -0.10
CA GLY A 166 -12.50 -7.92 0.84
C GLY A 166 -11.61 -7.37 1.96
N TYR A 167 -11.33 -8.20 2.94
CA TYR A 167 -10.58 -7.84 4.14
C TYR A 167 -9.52 -8.88 4.46
N ILE A 168 -8.30 -8.42 4.72
CA ILE A 168 -7.15 -9.22 5.17
C ILE A 168 -6.62 -8.68 6.49
N LEU A 169 -5.76 -9.43 7.18
CA LEU A 169 -5.10 -8.93 8.41
C LEU A 169 -4.19 -7.72 8.12
N SER A 170 -4.15 -6.75 9.03
CA SER A 170 -3.47 -5.47 8.78
C SER A 170 -1.95 -5.51 8.75
N ASP A 171 -1.34 -6.53 9.35
CA ASP A 171 0.10 -6.67 9.44
C ASP A 171 0.73 -7.41 8.25
N VAL A 172 -0.08 -7.72 7.22
CA VAL A 172 0.35 -8.42 5.99
C VAL A 172 1.51 -7.69 5.32
N SER A 173 2.53 -8.46 4.93
CA SER A 173 3.69 -7.94 4.20
C SER A 173 3.37 -7.90 2.71
N TYR A 174 3.55 -6.73 2.11
CA TYR A 174 3.40 -6.55 0.68
C TYR A 174 4.47 -5.62 0.12
N ASP A 175 4.96 -5.96 -1.06
CA ASP A 175 5.80 -5.08 -1.84
C ASP A 175 4.88 -4.15 -2.60
N GLU A 176 4.83 -2.87 -2.21
CA GLU A 176 4.30 -1.84 -3.11
C GLU A 176 4.97 -2.00 -4.47
N THR A 177 4.24 -1.68 -5.55
CA THR A 177 4.84 -1.60 -6.87
C THR A 177 5.90 -0.49 -6.86
N LYS A 178 7.10 -0.86 -6.40
CA LYS A 178 8.26 -0.02 -6.26
C LYS A 178 8.49 0.60 -7.62
N ASP A 179 9.00 1.82 -7.62
CA ASP A 179 9.42 2.57 -8.79
C ASP A 179 10.38 1.70 -9.64
N TRP A 180 9.84 0.81 -10.46
CA TRP A 180 10.59 -0.15 -11.26
C TRP A 180 11.52 0.59 -12.23
N TRP A 181 11.13 1.81 -12.59
CA TRP A 181 11.93 2.78 -13.33
C TRP A 181 13.21 3.21 -12.60
N MET A 182 13.29 3.16 -11.27
CA MET A 182 14.52 3.43 -10.51
C MET A 182 15.40 2.19 -10.35
N MET A 183 14.89 0.99 -10.63
CA MET A 183 15.64 -0.26 -10.46
C MET A 183 16.93 -0.29 -11.31
N PRO A 184 16.93 0.15 -12.59
CA PRO A 184 18.15 0.27 -13.38
C PRO A 184 19.16 1.25 -12.78
N LEU A 185 18.71 2.39 -12.26
CA LEU A 185 19.57 3.41 -11.64
C LEU A 185 20.22 2.88 -10.35
N ILE A 186 19.44 2.18 -9.51
CA ILE A 186 19.94 1.55 -8.28
C ILE A 186 21.00 0.50 -8.61
N ILE A 187 20.75 -0.36 -9.61
CA ILE A 187 21.71 -1.39 -10.05
C ILE A 187 22.99 -0.75 -10.58
N LEU A 188 22.88 0.34 -11.35
CA LEU A 188 24.02 1.07 -11.88
C LEU A 188 24.88 1.69 -10.77
N ILE A 189 24.25 2.32 -9.78
CA ILE A 189 24.94 2.92 -8.62
C ILE A 189 25.66 1.84 -7.80
N ILE A 190 25.00 0.71 -7.50
CA ILE A 190 25.60 -0.42 -6.76
C ILE A 190 26.79 -1.00 -7.53
N SER A 191 26.64 -1.20 -8.85
CA SER A 191 27.72 -1.71 -9.71
C SER A 191 28.94 -0.80 -9.68
N LEU A 192 28.76 0.52 -9.85
CA LEU A 192 29.86 1.49 -9.82
C LEU A 192 30.60 1.49 -8.49
N VAL A 193 29.87 1.42 -7.37
CA VAL A 193 30.51 1.38 -6.05
C VAL A 193 31.23 0.07 -5.80
N THR A 194 30.67 -1.06 -6.25
CA THR A 194 31.33 -2.37 -6.11
C THR A 194 32.65 -2.41 -6.89
N ILE A 195 32.64 -1.90 -8.13
CA ILE A 195 33.83 -1.76 -8.96
C ILE A 195 34.83 -0.79 -8.31
N GLY A 196 34.37 0.35 -7.78
CA GLY A 196 35.21 1.33 -7.10
C GLY A 196 35.91 0.76 -5.86
N ILE A 197 35.18 0.02 -5.02
CA ILE A 197 35.76 -0.68 -3.85
C ILE A 197 36.78 -1.72 -4.32
N PHE A 198 36.47 -2.49 -5.36
CA PHE A 198 37.38 -3.50 -5.89
C PHE A 198 38.69 -2.89 -6.42
N ILE A 199 38.60 -1.79 -7.17
CA ILE A 199 39.77 -1.04 -7.65
C ILE A 199 40.56 -0.45 -6.47
N ALA A 200 39.89 0.11 -5.46
CA ALA A 200 40.56 0.65 -4.28
C ALA A 200 41.35 -0.44 -3.53
N VAL A 201 40.78 -1.64 -3.37
CA VAL A 201 41.46 -2.79 -2.75
C VAL A 201 42.67 -3.26 -3.56
N LEU A 202 42.58 -3.24 -4.90
CA LEU A 202 43.72 -3.54 -5.78
C LEU A 202 44.84 -2.50 -5.64
N LEU A 203 44.49 -1.21 -5.63
CA LEU A 203 45.46 -0.10 -5.56
C LEU A 203 46.14 0.03 -4.19
N THR A 204 45.44 -0.29 -3.09
CA THR A 204 46.02 -0.20 -1.74
C THR A 204 46.92 -1.39 -1.40
N GLY A 205 47.04 -2.39 -2.28
CA GLY A 205 47.95 -3.53 -2.10
C GLY A 205 47.54 -4.47 -0.95
N TRP A 206 46.31 -4.36 -0.44
CA TRP A 206 45.85 -5.14 0.72
C TRP A 206 45.81 -6.64 0.47
N ILE A 207 45.69 -7.06 -0.79
CA ILE A 207 45.82 -8.45 -1.21
C ILE A 207 47.24 -9.01 -0.92
N VAL A 208 48.26 -8.16 -0.88
CA VAL A 208 49.68 -8.55 -0.69
C VAL A 208 50.06 -8.67 0.79
N VAL A 209 49.34 -8.00 1.69
CA VAL A 209 49.76 -7.85 3.12
C VAL A 209 49.09 -8.88 4.07
N GLY A 210 48.30 -9.81 3.54
CA GLY A 210 47.80 -10.98 4.26
C GLY A 210 46.45 -10.80 4.97
N PRO A 211 45.85 -11.90 5.49
CA PRO A 211 44.44 -11.96 5.91
C PRO A 211 44.07 -11.08 7.11
N ILE A 212 45.03 -10.49 7.82
CA ILE A 212 44.80 -9.60 8.97
C ILE A 212 44.11 -8.28 8.55
N LEU A 213 44.34 -7.81 7.32
CA LEU A 213 43.70 -6.59 6.80
C LEU A 213 42.29 -6.80 6.23
N LEU A 214 41.80 -8.05 6.16
CA LEU A 214 40.43 -8.33 5.73
C LEU A 214 39.39 -7.78 6.72
N ILE A 215 39.71 -7.78 8.03
CA ILE A 215 38.79 -7.31 9.08
C ILE A 215 38.56 -5.79 8.97
N PRO A 216 39.60 -4.92 8.92
CA PRO A 216 39.42 -3.49 8.63
C PRO A 216 38.70 -3.23 7.30
N GLY A 217 39.00 -4.00 6.26
CA GLY A 217 38.34 -3.84 4.96
C GLY A 217 36.87 -4.20 4.95
N PHE A 218 36.49 -5.23 5.68
CA PHE A 218 35.09 -5.60 5.85
C PHE A 218 34.32 -4.52 6.60
N ILE A 219 34.92 -3.91 7.63
CA ILE A 219 34.33 -2.79 8.36
C ILE A 219 34.11 -1.58 7.43
N VAL A 220 35.12 -1.21 6.63
CA VAL A 220 35.00 -0.11 5.65
C VAL A 220 33.93 -0.41 4.61
N ALA A 221 33.86 -1.64 4.09
CA ALA A 221 32.83 -2.05 3.13
C ALA A 221 31.42 -1.94 3.73
N ILE A 222 31.21 -2.37 4.98
CA ILE A 222 29.93 -2.21 5.67
C ILE A 222 29.55 -0.72 5.77
N VAL A 223 30.49 0.13 6.20
CA VAL A 223 30.25 1.58 6.33
C VAL A 223 29.85 2.18 4.98
N VAL A 224 30.53 1.82 3.89
CA VAL A 224 30.21 2.29 2.53
C VAL A 224 28.83 1.81 2.09
N ILE A 225 28.46 0.55 2.36
CA ILE A 225 27.14 0.00 2.02
C ILE A 225 26.04 0.76 2.77
N VAL A 226 26.21 0.99 4.08
CA VAL A 226 25.24 1.73 4.90
C VAL A 226 25.08 3.15 4.38
N PHE A 227 26.20 3.84 4.07
CA PHE A 227 26.16 5.20 3.54
C PHE A 227 25.46 5.28 2.17
N MET A 228 25.70 4.28 1.32
CA MET A 228 25.03 4.12 0.03
C MET A 228 23.53 3.91 0.14
N GLN A 229 23.08 3.07 1.08
CA GLN A 229 21.65 2.87 1.32
C GLN A 229 20.97 4.17 1.74
N ILE A 230 21.61 4.95 2.61
CA ILE A 230 21.12 6.28 3.02
C ILE A 230 21.05 7.23 1.82
N PHE A 231 22.10 7.28 0.99
CA PHE A 231 22.12 8.12 -0.21
C PHE A 231 21.03 7.74 -1.20
N ILE A 232 20.85 6.44 -1.50
CA ILE A 232 19.78 5.95 -2.38
C ILE A 232 18.41 6.33 -1.83
N ALA A 233 18.20 6.24 -0.52
CA ALA A 233 16.93 6.64 0.11
C ALA A 233 16.65 8.14 -0.06
N ILE A 234 17.67 9.00 0.11
CA ILE A 234 17.56 10.44 -0.10
C ILE A 234 17.24 10.77 -1.56
N VAL A 235 17.99 10.20 -2.51
CA VAL A 235 17.76 10.41 -3.95
C VAL A 235 16.36 9.95 -4.34
N SER A 236 15.94 8.78 -3.85
CA SER A 236 14.59 8.25 -4.07
C SER A 236 13.50 9.20 -3.54
N ALA A 237 13.71 9.78 -2.36
CA ALA A 237 12.78 10.74 -1.76
C ALA A 237 12.69 12.04 -2.60
N ILE A 238 13.82 12.56 -3.07
CA ILE A 238 13.88 13.75 -3.93
C ILE A 238 13.17 13.50 -5.26
N PHE A 239 13.47 12.39 -5.94
CA PHE A 239 12.82 12.06 -7.21
C PHE A 239 11.33 11.81 -7.05
N LYS A 240 10.89 11.14 -5.97
CA LYS A 240 9.46 11.01 -5.65
C LYS A 240 8.80 12.38 -5.44
N SER A 241 9.50 13.33 -4.80
CA SER A 241 9.01 14.70 -4.62
C SER A 241 8.88 15.46 -5.93
N ILE A 242 9.88 15.36 -6.82
CA ILE A 242 9.86 15.97 -8.16
C ILE A 242 8.74 15.36 -9.00
N ARG A 243 8.62 14.02 -9.03
CA ARG A 243 7.54 13.32 -9.75
C ARG A 243 6.15 13.64 -9.20
N LYS A 244 6.00 13.97 -7.91
CA LYS A 244 4.71 14.45 -7.38
C LYS A 244 4.34 15.86 -7.87
N ARG A 245 5.32 16.66 -8.31
CA ARG A 245 5.11 18.03 -8.80
C ARG A 245 4.84 18.12 -10.31
N PHE A 246 5.23 17.12 -11.09
CA PHE A 246 5.00 17.02 -12.53
C PHE A 246 3.83 16.08 -12.83
#